data_AF-A0AA35UPG0-F1
#
_entry.id   AF-A0AA35UPG0-F1
#
_cell.length_a   1.000
_cell.length_b   1.000
_cell.length_c   1.000
_cell.angle_alpha   90.00
_cell.angle_beta   90.00
_cell.angle_gamma   90.00
#
_symmetry.space_group_name_H-M   'P 1'
#
loop_
_entity.id
_entity.type
_entity.pdbx_description
1 polymer ?
#
loop_
_entity_poly.entity_id
_entity_poly.type
_entity_poly.pdbx_seq_one_letter_code
_entity_poly.pdbx_strand_id
1 'polypeptide(L)'
;MGGKFDSLFSGSAASPQRRIFRRIAGVLSFIVLASSLQAATAAKVKSSRVRATPTPNPTATPTPAPTPTPVSSPTPTPTPAPGATITGSVFVASDPYDIIVGSQTQRIDLSGKPRTFDFGGSVPFVNPNIGIADFDTINYWDSAAGKAKVINGWTVTDAGIPGRVFKTNGYTAIGYKAGDGVVEGTLRTQLNSVYIPSRRRFVWDLSVRFGGADLTKSWTFMPTDVHPATIWQVKPDSSPPSLIMSLDTDPANSQRLSLGFYIRNFAQGKNDNVGSIGGLLPQQDIDVVIDAFLDERTAASGGQGYFKAWVNGTLVANVVRQTLVPNAVSPHLWSIGMYLWNDTTPLQFDYFGYWKRARMIVPN
;
A
#
# COMPACT_ATOMS: atom_id res chain seq x y z
N MET A 1 78.71 10.80 33.97
CA MET A 1 78.79 11.62 32.74
C MET A 1 77.35 11.97 32.34
N GLY A 2 76.98 13.19 31.94
CA GLY A 2 77.83 14.38 31.76
C GLY A 2 77.10 15.70 31.40
N GLY A 3 75.88 15.95 31.90
CA GLY A 3 75.13 17.20 31.67
C GLY A 3 74.39 17.29 30.31
N LYS A 4 73.73 18.40 29.96
CA LYS A 4 73.51 19.64 30.75
C LYS A 4 72.40 20.55 30.18
N PHE A 5 71.79 21.33 31.08
CA PHE A 5 71.06 22.60 30.90
C PHE A 5 69.62 22.66 30.34
N ASP A 6 68.85 23.49 31.06
CA ASP A 6 67.48 23.94 30.86
C ASP A 6 67.39 25.27 30.06
N SER A 7 66.22 25.92 30.18
CA SER A 7 65.94 27.37 29.98
C SER A 7 65.46 27.81 28.57
N LEU A 8 64.52 28.77 28.45
CA LEU A 8 63.62 29.42 29.42
C LEU A 8 62.47 30.16 28.68
N PHE A 9 61.43 30.61 29.41
CA PHE A 9 60.41 31.66 29.10
C PHE A 9 59.72 31.67 27.71
N SER A 10 58.40 31.51 27.58
CA SER A 10 57.26 32.38 28.01
C SER A 10 57.20 33.76 27.32
N GLY A 11 56.09 34.07 26.62
CA GLY A 11 55.83 35.40 26.07
C GLY A 11 54.48 35.51 25.34
N SER A 12 53.64 36.45 25.77
CA SER A 12 52.24 36.63 25.31
C SER A 12 52.09 37.50 24.05
N ALA A 13 50.91 37.40 23.44
CA ALA A 13 50.15 38.48 22.78
C ALA A 13 50.24 38.75 21.25
N ALA A 14 49.08 39.23 20.76
CA ALA A 14 48.82 40.07 19.58
C ALA A 14 49.05 39.52 18.15
N SER A 15 47.93 39.28 17.46
CA SER A 15 47.84 39.25 15.99
C SER A 15 48.02 40.64 15.35
N PRO A 16 48.52 40.72 14.09
CA PRO A 16 47.89 41.67 13.15
C PRO A 16 47.75 41.22 11.68
N GLN A 17 46.51 41.29 11.19
CA GLN A 17 46.06 41.86 9.90
C GLN A 17 46.53 41.36 8.50
N ARG A 18 45.49 41.04 7.69
CA ARG A 18 45.23 41.47 6.28
C ARG A 18 46.26 41.22 5.16
N ARG A 19 45.84 40.47 4.13
CA ARG A 19 45.46 40.95 2.76
C ARG A 19 44.91 39.78 1.92
N ILE A 20 43.64 39.80 1.46
CA ILE A 20 43.09 40.43 0.24
C ILE A 20 43.56 39.76 -1.07
N PHE A 21 42.65 39.07 -1.80
CA PHE A 21 42.20 39.48 -3.16
C PHE A 21 41.13 38.56 -3.81
N ARG A 22 40.08 39.19 -4.41
CA ARG A 22 39.38 38.89 -5.70
C ARG A 22 38.77 37.47 -5.96
N ARG A 23 37.58 37.29 -6.57
CA ARG A 23 36.63 38.20 -7.28
C ARG A 23 35.15 37.94 -6.89
N ILE A 24 34.25 38.82 -7.35
CA ILE A 24 32.78 38.83 -7.15
C ILE A 24 32.08 38.90 -8.52
N ALA A 25 30.94 38.20 -8.69
CA ALA A 25 29.74 38.50 -9.51
C ALA A 25 28.91 37.18 -9.67
N GLY A 26 27.57 37.11 -9.64
CA GLY A 26 26.47 38.11 -9.64
C GLY A 26 25.57 37.89 -10.89
N VAL A 27 24.23 37.98 -10.91
CA VAL A 27 23.11 38.20 -9.93
C VAL A 27 21.88 37.38 -10.44
N LEU A 28 20.61 37.33 -9.98
CA LEU A 28 19.65 38.11 -9.16
C LEU A 28 18.97 37.18 -8.09
N SER A 29 18.23 37.60 -7.05
CA SER A 29 16.86 38.19 -6.89
C SER A 29 15.68 37.26 -7.32
N PHE A 30 14.57 37.11 -6.58
CA PHE A 30 13.88 38.06 -5.67
C PHE A 30 13.35 37.51 -4.32
N ILE A 31 13.52 38.34 -3.28
CA ILE A 31 12.65 38.70 -2.13
C ILE A 31 11.51 37.75 -1.70
N VAL A 32 11.54 37.38 -0.40
CA VAL A 32 10.35 37.31 0.48
C VAL A 32 10.67 38.11 1.76
N LEU A 33 9.69 38.86 2.29
CA LEU A 33 9.85 39.73 3.46
C LEU A 33 9.30 39.05 4.73
N ALA A 34 9.86 39.35 5.91
CA ALA A 34 9.45 38.75 7.18
C ALA A 34 9.44 39.73 8.36
N SER A 35 8.60 39.41 9.34
CA SER A 35 8.61 39.89 10.74
C SER A 35 8.23 41.35 11.05
N SER A 36 7.06 41.52 11.66
CA SER A 36 6.98 42.18 12.97
C SER A 36 5.87 41.53 13.82
N LEU A 37 6.04 41.53 15.14
CA LEU A 37 5.11 40.93 16.09
C LEU A 37 4.77 41.98 17.16
N GLN A 38 3.48 42.28 17.35
CA GLN A 38 3.04 43.24 18.37
C GLN A 38 1.78 42.73 19.07
N ALA A 39 1.88 42.48 20.37
CA ALA A 39 0.73 42.23 21.23
C ALA A 39 0.32 43.53 21.93
N ALA A 40 -0.99 43.78 22.03
CA ALA A 40 -1.56 44.88 22.79
C ALA A 40 -2.79 44.39 23.56
N THR A 41 -2.82 44.62 24.87
CA THR A 41 -3.94 44.25 25.74
C THR A 41 -5.03 45.33 25.73
N ALA A 42 -6.30 44.91 25.76
CA ALA A 42 -7.46 45.78 25.99
C ALA A 42 -8.32 45.25 27.14
N ALA A 43 -8.94 46.16 27.90
CA ALA A 43 -9.43 45.87 29.24
C ALA A 43 -10.89 45.35 29.32
N LYS A 44 -11.17 44.64 30.42
CA LYS A 44 -12.45 44.03 30.76
C LYS A 44 -13.46 45.05 31.30
N VAL A 45 -14.45 45.44 30.48
CA VAL A 45 -15.58 46.29 30.91
C VAL A 45 -16.82 45.43 31.16
N LYS A 46 -17.49 45.62 32.30
CA LYS A 46 -18.82 45.07 32.57
C LYS A 46 -19.88 45.95 31.91
N SER A 47 -20.80 45.37 31.14
CA SER A 47 -22.05 46.04 30.73
C SER A 47 -23.26 45.27 31.26
N SER A 48 -24.35 45.97 31.53
CA SER A 48 -25.51 45.46 32.28
C SER A 48 -26.54 44.75 31.41
N ARG A 49 -27.23 43.76 32.00
CA ARG A 49 -28.18 42.87 31.33
C ARG A 49 -29.56 43.54 31.20
N VAL A 50 -29.89 44.06 30.02
CA VAL A 50 -31.28 44.48 29.69
C VAL A 50 -32.03 43.29 29.10
N ARG A 51 -33.19 42.96 29.67
CA ARG A 51 -34.05 41.84 29.23
C ARG A 51 -35.10 42.35 28.24
N ALA A 52 -34.87 42.13 26.95
CA ALA A 52 -35.89 42.35 25.92
C ALA A 52 -37.02 41.30 26.05
N THR A 53 -38.26 41.73 25.82
CA THR A 53 -39.45 40.86 25.78
C THR A 53 -39.59 40.25 24.37
N PRO A 54 -39.80 38.94 24.22
CA PRO A 54 -39.98 38.34 22.90
C PRO A 54 -41.34 38.71 22.30
N THR A 55 -41.34 39.22 21.07
CA THR A 55 -42.52 39.35 20.21
C THR A 55 -43.02 37.98 19.74
N PRO A 56 -44.33 37.78 19.53
CA PRO A 56 -44.85 36.53 18.99
C PRO A 56 -44.40 36.34 17.54
N ASN A 57 -43.81 35.18 17.24
CA ASN A 57 -43.37 34.80 15.90
C ASN A 57 -44.58 34.34 15.05
N PRO A 58 -44.80 34.85 13.83
CA PRO A 58 -45.89 34.40 12.97
C PRO A 58 -45.75 32.91 12.62
N THR A 59 -46.86 32.17 12.74
CA THR A 59 -46.91 30.74 12.43
C THR A 59 -46.88 30.52 10.92
N ALA A 60 -45.85 29.85 10.42
CA ALA A 60 -45.74 29.53 8.99
C ALA A 60 -46.80 28.48 8.59
N THR A 61 -47.59 28.78 7.57
CA THR A 61 -48.55 27.84 6.96
C THR A 61 -47.80 26.65 6.34
N PRO A 62 -48.23 25.39 6.54
CA PRO A 62 -47.54 24.25 5.98
C PRO A 62 -47.58 24.24 4.45
N THR A 63 -46.42 24.31 3.81
CA THR A 63 -46.26 24.11 2.36
C THR A 63 -46.65 22.66 2.01
N PRO A 64 -47.45 22.43 0.95
CA PRO A 64 -47.77 21.06 0.52
C PRO A 64 -46.51 20.30 0.13
N ALA A 65 -46.43 19.03 0.54
CA ALA A 65 -45.29 18.17 0.25
C ALA A 65 -45.18 17.88 -1.27
N PRO A 66 -43.95 17.78 -1.83
CA PRO A 66 -43.76 17.50 -3.24
C PRO A 66 -44.24 16.09 -3.59
N THR A 67 -45.04 15.98 -4.66
CA THR A 67 -45.46 14.70 -5.25
C THR A 67 -44.23 13.87 -5.64
N PRO A 68 -44.16 12.56 -5.31
CA PRO A 68 -43.00 11.74 -5.66
C PRO A 68 -42.85 11.62 -7.17
N THR A 69 -41.74 12.12 -7.70
CA THR A 69 -41.33 11.96 -9.10
C THR A 69 -41.20 10.46 -9.43
N PRO A 70 -41.71 9.96 -10.57
CA PRO A 70 -41.56 8.57 -10.93
C PRO A 70 -40.08 8.19 -11.06
N VAL A 71 -39.64 7.22 -10.26
CA VAL A 71 -38.28 6.68 -10.32
C VAL A 71 -38.10 5.98 -11.66
N SER A 72 -37.12 6.41 -12.45
CA SER A 72 -36.78 5.72 -13.71
C SER A 72 -36.36 4.29 -13.41
N SER A 73 -37.03 3.32 -14.06
CA SER A 73 -36.67 1.90 -13.99
C SER A 73 -35.16 1.74 -14.23
N PRO A 74 -34.45 0.90 -13.44
CA PRO A 74 -33.04 0.68 -13.66
C PRO A 74 -32.81 0.16 -15.09
N THR A 75 -31.97 0.87 -15.84
CA THR A 75 -31.46 0.40 -17.12
C THR A 75 -30.82 -0.98 -16.91
N PRO A 76 -31.11 -2.00 -17.75
CA PRO A 76 -30.52 -3.32 -17.55
C PRO A 76 -29.00 -3.22 -17.58
N THR A 77 -28.35 -3.63 -16.48
CA THR A 77 -26.89 -3.69 -16.37
C THR A 77 -26.35 -4.53 -17.53
N PRO A 78 -25.33 -4.05 -18.28
CA PRO A 78 -24.79 -4.82 -19.40
C PRO A 78 -24.34 -6.21 -18.92
N THR A 79 -24.72 -7.25 -19.65
CA THR A 79 -24.28 -8.62 -19.38
C THR A 79 -22.75 -8.63 -19.33
N PRO A 80 -22.13 -9.15 -18.25
CA PRO A 80 -20.68 -9.20 -18.18
C PRO A 80 -20.09 -9.90 -19.39
N ALA A 81 -18.98 -9.35 -19.90
CA ALA A 81 -18.14 -10.09 -20.85
C ALA A 81 -17.76 -11.45 -20.22
N PRO A 82 -17.55 -12.51 -21.03
CA PRO A 82 -17.15 -13.82 -20.50
C PRO A 82 -15.91 -13.64 -19.62
N GLY A 83 -16.09 -13.90 -18.32
CA GLY A 83 -15.06 -13.66 -17.32
C GLY A 83 -13.81 -14.47 -17.60
N ALA A 84 -12.66 -13.97 -17.13
CA ALA A 84 -11.37 -14.64 -17.30
C ALA A 84 -11.46 -16.10 -16.80
N THR A 85 -11.47 -17.04 -17.76
CA THR A 85 -11.62 -18.46 -17.45
C THR A 85 -10.29 -18.97 -16.91
N ILE A 86 -10.26 -19.31 -15.62
CA ILE A 86 -9.02 -19.62 -14.90
C ILE A 86 -8.62 -21.08 -15.15
N THR A 87 -7.93 -21.32 -16.27
CA THR A 87 -7.35 -22.63 -16.62
C THR A 87 -5.88 -22.68 -16.24
N GLY A 88 -5.51 -23.49 -15.25
CA GLY A 88 -4.12 -23.62 -14.79
C GLY A 88 -4.00 -24.41 -13.48
N SER A 89 -2.77 -24.51 -12.97
CA SER A 89 -2.50 -25.00 -11.60
C SER A 89 -1.90 -23.89 -10.75
N VAL A 90 -2.07 -23.96 -9.42
CA VAL A 90 -1.33 -23.09 -8.48
C VAL A 90 0.17 -23.22 -8.76
N PHE A 91 0.89 -22.10 -8.77
CA PHE A 91 2.33 -22.11 -8.94
C PHE A 91 3.00 -22.76 -7.73
N VAL A 92 3.91 -23.68 -8.01
CA VAL A 92 4.79 -24.29 -7.01
C VAL A 92 6.22 -23.97 -7.41
N ALA A 93 6.95 -23.27 -6.55
CA ALA A 93 8.40 -23.17 -6.64
C ALA A 93 9.03 -24.42 -6.00
N SER A 94 10.09 -24.97 -6.60
CA SER A 94 10.74 -26.21 -6.17
C SER A 94 12.22 -26.19 -6.55
N ASP A 95 13.06 -26.83 -5.76
CA ASP A 95 14.50 -26.89 -6.03
C ASP A 95 14.82 -27.79 -7.25
N PRO A 96 15.81 -27.42 -8.09
CA PRO A 96 16.59 -26.18 -8.05
C PRO A 96 15.78 -24.96 -8.53
N TYR A 97 15.60 -23.96 -7.67
CA TYR A 97 14.76 -22.80 -7.98
C TYR A 97 15.57 -21.62 -8.52
N ASP A 98 15.72 -21.57 -9.84
CA ASP A 98 16.40 -20.48 -10.57
C ASP A 98 15.41 -19.44 -11.11
N ILE A 99 15.71 -18.15 -10.89
CA ILE A 99 14.93 -17.01 -11.39
C ILE A 99 15.82 -15.97 -12.07
N ILE A 100 15.26 -15.19 -12.99
CA ILE A 100 15.99 -14.15 -13.74
C ILE A 100 15.91 -12.81 -13.01
N VAL A 101 17.07 -12.21 -12.75
CA VAL A 101 17.22 -10.90 -12.09
C VAL A 101 18.03 -9.99 -13.02
N GLY A 102 17.34 -9.07 -13.68
CA GLY A 102 17.90 -8.26 -14.75
C GLY A 102 18.37 -9.13 -15.93
N SER A 103 19.70 -9.24 -16.11
CA SER A 103 20.32 -10.12 -17.12
C SER A 103 20.86 -11.44 -16.57
N GLN A 104 20.85 -11.64 -15.24
CA GLN A 104 21.48 -12.78 -14.58
C GLN A 104 20.45 -13.84 -14.16
N THR A 105 20.92 -15.08 -13.99
CA THR A 105 20.15 -16.13 -13.30
C THR A 105 20.62 -16.19 -11.85
N GLN A 106 19.69 -16.14 -10.91
CA GLN A 106 19.94 -16.24 -9.48
C GLN A 106 19.25 -17.50 -8.93
N ARG A 107 20.03 -18.37 -8.28
CA ARG A 107 19.51 -19.46 -7.45
C ARG A 107 18.89 -18.89 -6.19
N ILE A 108 17.66 -19.28 -5.90
CA ILE A 108 17.03 -19.14 -4.60
C ILE A 108 17.06 -20.51 -3.94
N ASP A 109 17.53 -20.59 -2.69
CA ASP A 109 17.45 -21.82 -1.89
C ASP A 109 16.05 -21.92 -1.27
N LEU A 110 15.33 -23.02 -1.55
CA LEU A 110 14.09 -23.36 -0.84
C LEU A 110 14.30 -24.44 0.24
N SER A 111 15.55 -24.88 0.41
CA SER A 111 16.06 -25.90 1.33
C SER A 111 15.36 -27.26 1.17
N GLY A 112 15.09 -27.66 -0.07
CA GLY A 112 14.43 -28.91 -0.43
C GLY A 112 12.94 -28.94 -0.13
N LYS A 113 12.35 -27.80 0.25
CA LYS A 113 10.92 -27.66 0.53
C LYS A 113 10.27 -26.88 -0.62
N PRO A 114 9.25 -27.39 -1.35
CA PRO A 114 8.50 -26.57 -2.30
C PRO A 114 7.76 -25.40 -1.63
N ARG A 115 7.37 -24.36 -2.39
CA ARG A 115 6.44 -23.30 -1.94
C ARG A 115 5.25 -23.20 -2.87
N THR A 116 4.05 -23.25 -2.30
CA THR A 116 2.75 -23.23 -2.98
C THR A 116 2.14 -21.84 -2.86
N PHE A 117 1.93 -21.15 -3.97
CA PHE A 117 1.51 -19.75 -3.94
C PHE A 117 -0.04 -19.62 -3.83
N ASP A 118 -0.62 -20.23 -2.79
CA ASP A 118 -2.03 -20.04 -2.38
C ASP A 118 -2.09 -19.58 -0.92
N PHE A 119 -2.46 -18.32 -0.71
CA PHE A 119 -2.63 -17.69 0.60
C PHE A 119 -4.11 -17.56 0.99
N GLY A 120 -5.01 -18.26 0.29
CA GLY A 120 -6.45 -18.29 0.55
C GLY A 120 -6.81 -18.81 1.94
N GLY A 121 -8.01 -18.48 2.39
CA GLY A 121 -8.47 -18.82 3.74
C GLY A 121 -8.83 -20.28 3.98
N SER A 122 -8.89 -21.09 2.92
CA SER A 122 -9.03 -22.56 3.00
C SER A 122 -7.70 -23.30 3.07
N VAL A 123 -6.56 -22.60 2.91
CA VAL A 123 -5.21 -23.16 3.00
C VAL A 123 -4.64 -22.80 4.37
N PRO A 124 -3.96 -23.71 5.10
CA PRO A 124 -3.24 -23.35 6.33
C PRO A 124 -2.10 -22.36 6.05
N PHE A 125 -1.65 -21.61 7.06
CA PHE A 125 -0.40 -20.84 6.95
C PHE A 125 0.82 -21.76 6.93
N VAL A 126 0.78 -22.86 7.68
CA VAL A 126 1.85 -23.88 7.70
C VAL A 126 1.45 -25.03 6.77
N ASN A 127 2.22 -25.24 5.70
CA ASN A 127 1.91 -26.28 4.73
C ASN A 127 2.17 -27.67 5.32
N PRO A 128 1.14 -28.55 5.40
CA PRO A 128 1.21 -29.80 6.17
C PRO A 128 2.18 -30.83 5.55
N ASN A 129 2.53 -30.69 4.27
CA ASN A 129 3.43 -31.62 3.58
C ASN A 129 4.92 -31.31 3.85
N ILE A 130 5.24 -30.06 4.20
CA ILE A 130 6.62 -29.57 4.39
C ILE A 130 6.92 -29.14 5.83
N GLY A 131 5.89 -28.86 6.64
CA GLY A 131 5.98 -28.49 8.05
C GLY A 131 6.29 -27.02 8.32
N ILE A 132 6.30 -26.18 7.28
CA ILE A 132 6.72 -24.77 7.31
C ILE A 132 5.81 -23.94 6.38
N ALA A 133 5.85 -22.60 6.49
CA ALA A 133 4.94 -21.74 5.73
C ALA A 133 5.29 -21.58 4.25
N ASP A 134 4.28 -21.40 3.41
CA ASP A 134 4.41 -21.20 1.96
C ASP A 134 4.81 -19.76 1.55
N PHE A 135 4.79 -18.82 2.48
CA PHE A 135 5.23 -17.44 2.29
C PHE A 135 6.60 -17.20 2.96
N ASP A 136 7.29 -16.15 2.53
CA ASP A 136 8.62 -15.81 3.03
C ASP A 136 8.56 -15.02 4.34
N THR A 137 7.83 -13.90 4.34
CA THR A 137 7.80 -12.96 5.47
C THR A 137 6.41 -12.41 5.78
N ILE A 138 6.19 -12.08 7.06
CA ILE A 138 5.09 -11.20 7.51
C ILE A 138 5.70 -9.94 8.11
N ASN A 139 5.28 -8.78 7.61
CA ASN A 139 5.66 -7.46 8.07
C ASN A 139 4.47 -6.87 8.83
N TYR A 140 4.61 -6.56 10.13
CA TYR A 140 3.50 -6.10 10.96
C TYR A 140 3.95 -5.24 12.15
N TRP A 141 3.01 -4.52 12.77
CA TRP A 141 3.24 -3.84 14.04
C TRP A 141 2.88 -4.76 15.22
N ASP A 142 3.86 -5.06 16.06
CA ASP A 142 3.64 -5.79 17.30
C ASP A 142 3.26 -4.81 18.41
N SER A 143 1.96 -4.70 18.69
CA SER A 143 1.42 -3.83 19.74
C SER A 143 1.88 -4.24 21.15
N ALA A 144 2.27 -5.49 21.39
CA ALA A 144 2.74 -5.96 22.69
C ALA A 144 4.23 -5.64 22.91
N ALA A 145 5.02 -5.64 21.83
CA ALA A 145 6.43 -5.21 21.84
C ALA A 145 6.63 -3.71 21.52
N GLY A 146 5.56 -2.98 21.18
CA GLY A 146 5.58 -1.55 20.85
C GLY A 146 6.43 -1.21 19.61
N LYS A 147 6.55 -2.11 18.63
CA LYS A 147 7.47 -1.94 17.49
C LYS A 147 7.08 -2.73 16.24
N ALA A 148 7.59 -2.29 15.10
CA ALA A 148 7.57 -3.07 13.87
C ALA A 148 8.33 -4.40 14.01
N LYS A 149 7.82 -5.43 13.35
CA LYS A 149 8.50 -6.72 13.15
C LYS A 149 8.39 -7.14 11.69
N VAL A 150 9.47 -7.73 11.20
CA VAL A 150 9.48 -8.65 10.06
C VAL A 150 9.81 -10.02 10.63
N ILE A 151 9.00 -11.04 10.31
CA ILE A 151 9.21 -12.42 10.75
C ILE A 151 9.19 -13.37 9.56
N ASN A 152 10.03 -14.40 9.61
CA ASN A 152 10.14 -15.38 8.53
C ASN A 152 9.03 -16.44 8.67
N GLY A 153 8.46 -16.91 7.56
CA GLY A 153 7.42 -17.94 7.54
C GLY A 153 7.82 -19.25 8.21
N TRP A 154 9.13 -19.56 8.20
CA TRP A 154 9.77 -20.65 8.97
C TRP A 154 9.54 -20.58 10.50
N THR A 155 9.13 -19.43 11.03
CA THR A 155 8.86 -19.21 12.47
C THR A 155 7.36 -19.08 12.79
N VAL A 156 6.49 -19.14 11.78
CA VAL A 156 5.04 -18.97 11.94
C VAL A 156 4.38 -20.33 12.20
N THR A 157 3.41 -20.34 13.11
CA THR A 157 2.51 -21.49 13.35
C THR A 157 1.17 -21.26 12.66
N ASP A 158 0.31 -22.27 12.58
CA ASP A 158 -0.97 -22.13 11.84
C ASP A 158 -1.98 -21.14 12.49
N ALA A 159 -1.72 -20.69 13.72
CA ALA A 159 -2.42 -19.56 14.33
C ALA A 159 -2.12 -18.20 13.63
N GLY A 160 -1.07 -18.13 12.81
CA GLY A 160 -0.59 -16.91 12.17
C GLY A 160 -0.11 -15.88 13.19
N ILE A 161 -0.50 -14.62 12.99
CA ILE A 161 -0.29 -13.50 13.90
C ILE A 161 -1.67 -12.99 14.34
N PRO A 162 -2.15 -13.36 15.55
CA PRO A 162 -3.49 -13.03 16.03
C PRO A 162 -3.84 -11.55 15.90
N GLY A 163 -4.93 -11.26 15.19
CA GLY A 163 -5.38 -9.90 14.95
C GLY A 163 -4.53 -9.09 13.96
N ARG A 164 -3.60 -9.68 13.20
CA ARG A 164 -2.93 -9.04 12.04
C ARG A 164 -2.96 -9.89 10.77
N VAL A 165 -2.58 -11.16 10.88
CA VAL A 165 -2.55 -12.14 9.80
C VAL A 165 -3.09 -13.46 10.35
N PHE A 166 -4.40 -13.71 10.23
CA PHE A 166 -5.06 -14.84 10.90
C PHE A 166 -6.12 -15.50 10.01
N LYS A 167 -6.45 -16.77 10.29
CA LYS A 167 -7.57 -17.47 9.61
C LYS A 167 -8.88 -17.22 10.35
N THR A 168 -9.96 -16.97 9.62
CA THR A 168 -11.33 -16.90 10.18
C THR A 168 -12.37 -17.20 9.10
N ASN A 169 -13.36 -18.03 9.39
CA ASN A 169 -14.52 -18.32 8.52
C ASN A 169 -14.20 -18.68 7.04
N GLY A 170 -13.05 -19.29 6.77
CA GLY A 170 -12.59 -19.59 5.40
C GLY A 170 -11.90 -18.43 4.67
N TYR A 171 -11.48 -17.38 5.39
CA TYR A 171 -10.70 -16.24 4.90
C TYR A 171 -9.34 -16.14 5.62
N THR A 172 -8.31 -15.71 4.89
CA THR A 172 -7.09 -15.16 5.48
C THR A 172 -7.33 -13.67 5.73
N ALA A 173 -7.50 -13.28 6.97
CA ALA A 173 -7.60 -11.87 7.38
C ALA A 173 -6.20 -11.26 7.42
N ILE A 174 -5.95 -10.18 6.68
CA ILE A 174 -4.75 -9.34 6.77
C ILE A 174 -5.17 -7.88 6.93
N GLY A 175 -4.66 -7.18 7.95
CA GLY A 175 -5.09 -5.80 8.18
C GLY A 175 -4.25 -4.97 9.14
N TYR A 176 -4.52 -3.68 9.06
CA TYR A 176 -4.08 -2.64 10.00
C TYR A 176 -5.06 -2.57 11.17
N LYS A 177 -4.56 -2.50 12.40
CA LYS A 177 -5.41 -2.32 13.60
C LYS A 177 -5.26 -0.91 14.16
N ALA A 178 -6.35 -0.35 14.68
CA ALA A 178 -6.35 0.94 15.36
C ALA A 178 -5.24 1.04 16.42
N GLY A 179 -4.46 2.13 16.37
CA GLY A 179 -3.31 2.36 17.25
C GLY A 179 -1.99 1.71 16.82
N ASP A 180 -1.93 0.99 15.69
CA ASP A 180 -0.67 0.48 15.16
C ASP A 180 0.25 1.59 14.66
N GLY A 181 1.54 1.44 14.95
CA GLY A 181 2.62 2.33 14.53
C GLY A 181 3.21 1.97 13.17
N VAL A 182 4.26 2.71 12.81
CA VAL A 182 4.95 2.61 11.52
C VAL A 182 5.75 1.31 11.38
N VAL A 183 5.57 0.64 10.24
CA VAL A 183 6.29 -0.53 9.76
C VAL A 183 6.92 -0.15 8.42
N GLU A 184 8.25 -0.18 8.32
CA GLU A 184 8.99 0.15 7.07
C GLU A 184 8.61 1.52 6.46
N GLY A 185 8.40 2.53 7.30
CA GLY A 185 8.20 3.93 6.90
C GLY A 185 6.73 4.40 6.75
N THR A 186 5.75 3.49 6.76
CA THR A 186 4.31 3.84 6.75
C THR A 186 3.53 2.92 7.69
N LEU A 187 2.21 3.07 7.80
CA LEU A 187 1.37 2.03 8.39
C LEU A 187 1.20 0.85 7.41
N ARG A 188 1.48 -0.38 7.84
CA ARG A 188 1.16 -1.59 7.04
C ARG A 188 1.13 -2.88 7.86
N THR A 189 0.34 -3.83 7.35
CA THR A 189 0.53 -5.27 7.58
C THR A 189 0.62 -5.95 6.20
N GLN A 190 1.67 -6.74 5.96
CA GLN A 190 1.87 -7.45 4.69
C GLN A 190 2.28 -8.91 4.91
N LEU A 191 1.86 -9.79 4.00
CA LEU A 191 2.38 -11.14 3.80
C LEU A 191 3.05 -11.17 2.43
N ASN A 192 4.34 -11.54 2.41
CA ASN A 192 5.17 -11.57 1.20
C ASN A 192 5.49 -13.03 0.84
N SER A 193 5.31 -13.40 -0.43
CA SER A 193 5.75 -14.69 -0.96
C SER A 193 7.27 -14.81 -0.98
N VAL A 194 7.80 -16.03 -1.14
CA VAL A 194 9.16 -16.17 -1.69
C VAL A 194 9.19 -15.57 -3.11
N TYR A 195 10.39 -15.30 -3.63
CA TYR A 195 10.56 -14.64 -4.92
C TYR A 195 9.86 -15.37 -6.09
N ILE A 196 9.36 -14.60 -7.05
CA ILE A 196 8.64 -15.07 -8.24
C ILE A 196 9.50 -14.93 -9.51
N PRO A 197 9.34 -15.80 -10.52
CA PRO A 197 10.07 -15.70 -11.77
C PRO A 197 9.64 -14.49 -12.61
N SER A 198 10.61 -13.81 -13.21
CA SER A 198 10.39 -12.88 -14.32
C SER A 198 10.33 -13.62 -15.67
N ARG A 199 10.05 -12.88 -16.75
CA ARG A 199 9.83 -13.35 -18.13
C ARG A 199 8.80 -14.48 -18.26
N ARG A 200 7.73 -14.42 -17.45
CA ARG A 200 6.73 -15.50 -17.30
C ARG A 200 5.32 -14.96 -17.12
N ARG A 201 4.34 -15.67 -17.67
CA ARG A 201 2.90 -15.41 -17.44
C ARG A 201 2.44 -16.03 -16.12
N PHE A 202 1.71 -15.24 -15.34
CA PHE A 202 0.98 -15.67 -14.15
C PHE A 202 -0.44 -15.10 -14.15
N VAL A 203 -1.37 -15.88 -13.63
CA VAL A 203 -2.75 -15.45 -13.34
C VAL A 203 -2.93 -15.45 -11.83
N TRP A 204 -3.50 -14.39 -11.25
CA TRP A 204 -3.92 -14.41 -9.85
C TRP A 204 -5.44 -14.62 -9.75
N ASP A 205 -5.85 -15.67 -9.03
CA ASP A 205 -7.23 -15.92 -8.61
C ASP A 205 -7.42 -15.35 -7.21
N LEU A 206 -8.07 -14.18 -7.13
CA LEU A 206 -8.27 -13.46 -5.89
C LEU A 206 -9.77 -13.32 -5.58
N SER A 207 -10.10 -13.34 -4.29
CA SER A 207 -11.45 -13.08 -3.79
C SER A 207 -11.34 -12.48 -2.40
N VAL A 208 -11.69 -11.21 -2.27
CA VAL A 208 -11.41 -10.41 -1.07
C VAL A 208 -12.64 -9.63 -0.61
N ARG A 209 -12.86 -9.61 0.70
CA ARG A 209 -13.90 -8.84 1.39
C ARG A 209 -13.24 -7.85 2.35
N PHE A 210 -13.86 -6.73 2.66
CA PHE A 210 -13.28 -5.67 3.50
C PHE A 210 -14.11 -5.36 4.75
N GLY A 211 -13.45 -5.01 5.85
CA GLY A 211 -14.11 -4.67 7.12
C GLY A 211 -13.15 -4.12 8.18
N GLY A 212 -13.64 -3.99 9.42
CA GLY A 212 -12.83 -3.69 10.60
C GLY A 212 -12.09 -4.94 11.13
N ALA A 213 -11.80 -5.05 12.44
CA ALA A 213 -11.04 -6.17 12.99
C ALA A 213 -11.69 -7.57 12.85
N ASP A 214 -13.01 -7.65 12.68
CA ASP A 214 -13.73 -8.89 12.41
C ASP A 214 -14.87 -8.67 11.39
N LEU A 215 -15.39 -9.74 10.78
CA LEU A 215 -16.41 -9.68 9.72
C LEU A 215 -17.79 -9.15 10.16
N THR A 216 -18.01 -8.88 11.46
CA THR A 216 -19.17 -8.14 11.97
C THR A 216 -18.94 -6.62 12.05
N LYS A 217 -17.71 -6.15 11.85
CA LYS A 217 -17.34 -4.73 11.86
C LYS A 217 -17.33 -4.18 10.44
N SER A 218 -18.20 -3.19 10.19
CA SER A 218 -18.20 -2.43 8.94
C SER A 218 -16.84 -1.81 8.65
N TRP A 219 -16.55 -1.60 7.36
CA TRP A 219 -15.48 -0.72 6.92
C TRP A 219 -15.75 0.73 7.35
N THR A 220 -14.71 1.45 7.79
CA THR A 220 -14.80 2.88 8.12
C THR A 220 -14.58 3.71 6.85
N PHE A 221 -15.64 4.29 6.27
CA PHE A 221 -15.46 5.17 5.12
C PHE A 221 -14.85 6.52 5.53
N MET A 222 -13.76 6.87 4.86
CA MET A 222 -13.06 8.16 4.93
C MET A 222 -13.07 8.82 3.54
N PRO A 223 -12.76 10.11 3.39
CA PRO A 223 -12.70 10.73 2.06
C PRO A 223 -11.64 10.08 1.16
N THR A 224 -11.89 10.02 -0.15
CA THR A 224 -10.96 9.53 -1.18
C THR A 224 -9.62 10.27 -1.12
N ASP A 225 -8.55 9.58 -1.51
CA ASP A 225 -7.14 9.98 -1.46
C ASP A 225 -6.57 10.23 -0.05
N VAL A 226 -7.36 10.12 1.03
CA VAL A 226 -6.86 10.34 2.41
C VAL A 226 -6.13 9.10 2.95
N HIS A 227 -6.81 7.94 2.98
CA HIS A 227 -6.26 6.68 3.53
C HIS A 227 -6.27 5.51 2.52
N PRO A 228 -5.73 5.69 1.29
CA PRO A 228 -5.71 4.63 0.29
C PRO A 228 -4.69 3.54 0.64
N ALA A 229 -5.05 2.28 0.37
CA ALA A 229 -4.29 1.11 0.75
C ALA A 229 -3.85 0.27 -0.47
N THR A 230 -2.58 -0.11 -0.53
CA THR A 230 -2.09 -1.15 -1.44
C THR A 230 -2.42 -2.51 -0.81
N ILE A 231 -3.25 -3.29 -1.49
CA ILE A 231 -3.77 -4.58 -0.99
C ILE A 231 -3.14 -5.80 -1.68
N TRP A 232 -2.66 -5.63 -2.91
CA TRP A 232 -1.88 -6.61 -3.68
C TRP A 232 -0.81 -5.85 -4.46
N GLN A 233 0.40 -6.40 -4.56
CA GLN A 233 1.51 -5.80 -5.31
C GLN A 233 2.55 -6.82 -5.77
N VAL A 234 3.27 -6.49 -6.84
CA VAL A 234 4.53 -7.15 -7.23
C VAL A 234 5.66 -6.13 -7.13
N LYS A 235 6.68 -6.40 -6.31
CA LYS A 235 7.82 -5.50 -6.05
C LYS A 235 9.15 -6.28 -6.05
N PRO A 236 10.27 -5.70 -6.47
CA PRO A 236 11.59 -6.12 -6.01
C PRO A 236 11.91 -5.46 -4.66
N ASP A 237 12.89 -5.98 -3.92
CA ASP A 237 13.29 -5.38 -2.63
C ASP A 237 14.01 -4.03 -2.83
N SER A 238 14.69 -3.86 -3.96
CA SER A 238 15.52 -2.70 -4.28
C SER A 238 14.77 -1.56 -4.99
N SER A 239 13.44 -1.57 -5.06
CA SER A 239 12.66 -0.53 -5.77
C SER A 239 11.19 -0.47 -5.33
N PRO A 240 10.50 0.66 -5.55
CA PRO A 240 9.04 0.71 -5.38
C PRO A 240 8.31 -0.31 -6.29
N PRO A 241 7.07 -0.70 -5.93
CA PRO A 241 6.36 -1.78 -6.62
C PRO A 241 6.19 -1.56 -8.12
N SER A 242 6.31 -2.63 -8.89
CA SER A 242 6.15 -2.61 -10.36
C SER A 242 4.68 -2.68 -10.78
N LEU A 243 3.88 -3.46 -10.06
CA LEU A 243 2.43 -3.63 -10.24
C LEU A 243 1.73 -3.44 -8.89
N ILE A 244 0.58 -2.78 -8.88
CA ILE A 244 -0.24 -2.53 -7.67
C ILE A 244 -1.72 -2.73 -8.00
N MET A 245 -2.46 -3.34 -7.05
CA MET A 245 -3.90 -3.12 -6.88
C MET A 245 -4.09 -2.39 -5.54
N SER A 246 -4.73 -1.22 -5.60
CA SER A 246 -5.10 -0.42 -4.44
C SER A 246 -6.59 -0.49 -4.15
N LEU A 247 -6.92 -0.06 -2.94
CA LEU A 247 -8.24 0.09 -2.37
C LEU A 247 -8.38 1.52 -1.82
N ASP A 248 -9.50 2.18 -2.09
CA ASP A 248 -9.85 3.48 -1.49
C ASP A 248 -11.39 3.68 -1.49
N THR A 249 -11.88 4.72 -0.83
CA THR A 249 -13.27 5.18 -0.99
C THR A 249 -13.51 5.66 -2.43
N ASP A 250 -14.65 5.27 -3.00
CA ASP A 250 -15.05 5.66 -4.36
C ASP A 250 -15.33 7.18 -4.46
N PRO A 251 -14.62 7.94 -5.32
CA PRO A 251 -14.84 9.38 -5.47
C PRO A 251 -16.25 9.73 -6.00
N ALA A 252 -16.95 8.79 -6.64
CA ALA A 252 -18.34 8.97 -7.06
C ALA A 252 -19.36 8.65 -5.95
N ASN A 253 -18.95 7.95 -4.88
CA ASN A 253 -19.85 7.53 -3.81
C ASN A 253 -19.09 7.23 -2.50
N SER A 254 -19.17 8.15 -1.54
CA SER A 254 -18.50 8.06 -0.23
C SER A 254 -18.99 6.93 0.69
N GLN A 255 -19.89 6.05 0.23
CA GLN A 255 -20.34 4.83 0.89
C GLN A 255 -20.04 3.58 0.05
N ARG A 256 -19.08 3.67 -0.87
CA ARG A 256 -18.57 2.59 -1.72
C ARG A 256 -17.06 2.61 -1.75
N LEU A 257 -16.50 1.45 -2.07
CA LEU A 257 -15.08 1.28 -2.35
C LEU A 257 -14.82 1.38 -3.85
N SER A 258 -13.60 1.80 -4.17
CA SER A 258 -13.01 1.64 -5.50
C SER A 258 -11.76 0.77 -5.41
N LEU A 259 -11.51 0.02 -6.49
CA LEU A 259 -10.23 -0.64 -6.74
C LEU A 259 -9.53 0.08 -7.89
N GLY A 260 -8.23 0.35 -7.73
CA GLY A 260 -7.38 0.93 -8.77
C GLY A 260 -6.21 0.01 -9.10
N PHE A 261 -5.88 -0.09 -10.38
CA PHE A 261 -4.77 -0.91 -10.88
C PHE A 261 -3.70 -0.01 -11.46
N TYR A 262 -2.44 -0.21 -11.05
CA TYR A 262 -1.33 0.66 -11.43
C TYR A 262 -0.12 -0.13 -11.90
N ILE A 263 0.61 0.46 -12.86
CA ILE A 263 1.90 -0.06 -13.35
C ILE A 263 2.92 1.05 -13.21
N ARG A 264 4.10 0.70 -12.68
CA ARG A 264 5.20 1.65 -12.52
C ARG A 264 5.67 2.21 -13.87
N ASN A 265 5.84 3.53 -13.92
CA ASN A 265 6.34 4.27 -15.07
C ASN A 265 7.81 4.56 -14.84
N PHE A 266 8.68 3.66 -15.30
CA PHE A 266 10.12 3.71 -14.99
C PHE A 266 10.82 4.96 -15.53
N ALA A 267 10.29 5.59 -16.59
CA ALA A 267 10.77 6.85 -17.12
C ALA A 267 10.34 8.08 -16.30
N GLN A 268 9.22 8.01 -15.57
CA GLN A 268 8.67 9.12 -14.78
C GLN A 268 8.76 8.91 -13.26
N GLY A 269 9.34 7.79 -12.79
CA GLY A 269 9.56 7.50 -11.37
C GLY A 269 8.30 7.25 -10.51
N LYS A 270 7.11 7.42 -11.08
CA LYS A 270 5.79 7.26 -10.45
C LYS A 270 5.09 5.96 -10.91
N ASN A 271 3.84 5.77 -10.49
CA ASN A 271 2.97 4.70 -11.00
C ASN A 271 1.83 5.34 -11.80
N ASP A 272 1.52 4.80 -12.98
CA ASP A 272 0.35 5.23 -13.75
C ASP A 272 -0.85 4.36 -13.38
N ASN A 273 -2.03 4.96 -13.21
CA ASN A 273 -3.29 4.21 -13.15
C ASN A 273 -3.59 3.67 -14.57
N VAL A 274 -3.88 2.37 -14.67
CA VAL A 274 -4.20 1.65 -15.92
C VAL A 274 -5.63 1.09 -15.95
N GLY A 275 -6.42 1.38 -14.92
CA GLY A 275 -7.83 0.99 -14.80
C GLY A 275 -8.34 1.11 -13.37
N SER A 276 -9.56 1.62 -13.19
CA SER A 276 -10.25 1.70 -11.89
C SER A 276 -11.72 1.30 -12.01
N ILE A 277 -12.29 0.78 -10.92
CA ILE A 277 -13.71 0.47 -10.80
C ILE A 277 -14.23 0.91 -9.42
N GLY A 278 -15.32 1.68 -9.40
CA GLY A 278 -16.02 2.12 -8.20
C GLY A 278 -17.25 1.26 -7.87
N GLY A 279 -18.13 1.76 -7.00
CA GLY A 279 -19.41 1.14 -6.68
C GLY A 279 -19.35 -0.13 -5.83
N LEU A 280 -18.16 -0.54 -5.36
CA LEU A 280 -17.95 -1.81 -4.66
C LEU A 280 -18.44 -1.75 -3.20
N LEU A 281 -18.91 -2.88 -2.68
CA LEU A 281 -19.41 -3.02 -1.31
C LEU A 281 -18.40 -3.79 -0.43
N PRO A 282 -17.91 -3.22 0.68
CA PRO A 282 -16.91 -3.86 1.54
C PRO A 282 -17.35 -5.24 2.04
N GLN A 283 -18.62 -5.38 2.41
CA GLN A 283 -19.16 -6.60 3.01
C GLN A 283 -19.42 -7.76 2.03
N GLN A 284 -19.15 -7.58 0.73
CA GLN A 284 -19.28 -8.60 -0.31
C GLN A 284 -17.92 -9.20 -0.67
N ASP A 285 -17.91 -10.45 -1.16
CA ASP A 285 -16.71 -11.02 -1.78
C ASP A 285 -16.52 -10.34 -3.14
N ILE A 286 -15.41 -9.63 -3.31
CA ILE A 286 -15.01 -8.99 -4.57
C ILE A 286 -14.02 -9.95 -5.25
N ASP A 287 -14.47 -10.58 -6.32
CA ASP A 287 -13.65 -11.49 -7.12
C ASP A 287 -12.78 -10.67 -8.08
N VAL A 288 -11.46 -10.88 -8.03
CA VAL A 288 -10.50 -10.20 -8.88
C VAL A 288 -9.62 -11.22 -9.59
N VAL A 289 -9.49 -11.09 -10.90
CA VAL A 289 -8.54 -11.87 -11.70
C VAL A 289 -7.51 -10.92 -12.28
N ILE A 290 -6.23 -11.20 -12.10
CA ILE A 290 -5.13 -10.47 -12.75
C ILE A 290 -4.40 -11.45 -13.66
N ASP A 291 -4.30 -11.17 -14.96
CA ASP A 291 -3.51 -11.96 -15.93
C ASP A 291 -2.37 -11.07 -16.43
N ALA A 292 -1.13 -11.41 -16.08
CA ALA A 292 0.02 -10.61 -16.45
C ALA A 292 1.18 -11.48 -16.93
N PHE A 293 1.82 -11.03 -18.01
CA PHE A 293 3.18 -11.47 -18.33
C PHE A 293 4.14 -10.54 -17.62
N LEU A 294 4.91 -11.09 -16.69
CA LEU A 294 5.93 -10.37 -15.93
C LEU A 294 7.19 -10.26 -16.79
N ASP A 295 7.57 -9.05 -17.21
CA ASP A 295 8.76 -8.81 -18.02
C ASP A 295 9.40 -7.47 -17.65
N GLU A 296 10.70 -7.51 -17.37
CA GLU A 296 11.56 -6.35 -17.09
C GLU A 296 12.13 -5.70 -18.35
N ARG A 297 11.83 -6.25 -19.54
CA ARG A 297 12.31 -5.74 -20.83
C ARG A 297 11.26 -4.86 -21.51
N THR A 298 11.72 -3.92 -22.33
CA THR A 298 10.85 -3.17 -23.24
C THR A 298 10.46 -4.03 -24.45
N ALA A 299 9.39 -3.68 -25.17
CA ALA A 299 9.02 -4.35 -26.42
C ALA A 299 10.15 -4.33 -27.47
N ALA A 300 10.92 -3.23 -27.55
CA ALA A 300 12.10 -3.12 -28.42
C ALA A 300 13.24 -4.08 -28.02
N SER A 301 13.26 -4.56 -26.78
CA SER A 301 14.19 -5.57 -26.26
C SER A 301 13.57 -6.99 -26.23
N GLY A 302 12.50 -7.22 -27.00
CA GLY A 302 11.79 -8.50 -27.07
C GLY A 302 10.98 -8.84 -25.80
N GLY A 303 10.65 -7.83 -24.98
CA GLY A 303 9.81 -7.98 -23.80
C GLY A 303 8.33 -8.21 -24.17
N GLN A 304 7.69 -9.16 -23.49
CA GLN A 304 6.30 -9.58 -23.74
C GLN A 304 5.32 -9.05 -22.68
N GLY A 305 5.74 -8.07 -21.88
CA GLY A 305 4.99 -7.54 -20.73
C GLY A 305 3.58 -7.09 -21.09
N TYR A 306 2.60 -7.58 -20.34
CA TYR A 306 1.23 -7.08 -20.34
C TYR A 306 0.59 -7.28 -18.97
N PHE A 307 -0.47 -6.54 -18.71
CA PHE A 307 -1.27 -6.62 -17.51
C PHE A 307 -2.75 -6.46 -17.86
N LYS A 308 -3.57 -7.40 -17.39
CA LYS A 308 -5.02 -7.37 -17.48
C LYS A 308 -5.61 -7.58 -16.09
N ALA A 309 -6.68 -6.87 -15.77
CA ALA A 309 -7.41 -7.08 -14.53
C ALA A 309 -8.92 -7.09 -14.79
N TRP A 310 -9.61 -8.05 -14.18
CA TRP A 310 -11.06 -8.13 -14.12
C TRP A 310 -11.51 -8.04 -12.66
N VAL A 311 -12.63 -7.34 -12.40
CA VAL A 311 -13.28 -7.27 -11.10
C VAL A 311 -14.74 -7.67 -11.28
N ASN A 312 -15.20 -8.67 -10.52
CA ASN A 312 -16.53 -9.28 -10.65
C ASN A 312 -16.90 -9.62 -12.12
N GLY A 313 -15.93 -10.17 -12.86
CA GLY A 313 -16.04 -10.50 -14.29
C GLY A 313 -15.91 -9.33 -15.27
N THR A 314 -15.99 -8.08 -14.82
CA THR A 314 -15.83 -6.89 -15.67
C THR A 314 -14.35 -6.62 -15.93
N LEU A 315 -13.94 -6.45 -17.19
CA LEU A 315 -12.58 -6.05 -17.54
C LEU A 315 -12.34 -4.58 -17.14
N VAL A 316 -11.37 -4.33 -16.26
CA VAL A 316 -11.05 -3.00 -15.70
C VAL A 316 -9.74 -2.43 -16.26
N ALA A 317 -8.74 -3.28 -16.48
CA ALA A 317 -7.46 -2.90 -17.08
C ALA A 317 -7.05 -3.88 -18.18
N ASN A 318 -6.45 -3.38 -19.26
CA ASN A 318 -5.88 -4.18 -20.35
C ASN A 318 -4.80 -3.37 -21.06
N VAL A 319 -3.53 -3.58 -20.70
CA VAL A 319 -2.39 -2.81 -21.23
C VAL A 319 -1.22 -3.71 -21.57
N VAL A 320 -0.53 -3.41 -22.68
CA VAL A 320 0.68 -4.12 -23.13
C VAL A 320 1.87 -3.17 -22.99
N ARG A 321 2.67 -3.38 -21.95
CA ARG A 321 3.92 -2.65 -21.67
C ARG A 321 4.76 -3.42 -20.65
N GLN A 322 6.03 -3.05 -20.52
CA GLN A 322 6.96 -3.52 -19.47
C GLN A 322 6.28 -3.50 -18.08
N THR A 323 6.32 -4.64 -17.37
CA THR A 323 5.57 -4.88 -16.12
C THR A 323 6.45 -5.01 -14.89
N LEU A 324 7.76 -5.23 -15.05
CA LEU A 324 8.74 -5.29 -13.97
C LEU A 324 9.82 -4.20 -14.11
N VAL A 325 10.47 -3.85 -13.00
CA VAL A 325 11.60 -2.88 -12.95
C VAL A 325 12.74 -3.31 -13.89
N PRO A 326 13.11 -2.51 -14.91
CA PRO A 326 14.28 -2.78 -15.75
C PRO A 326 15.56 -2.80 -14.93
N ASN A 327 16.47 -3.73 -15.24
CA ASN A 327 17.75 -3.88 -14.56
C ASN A 327 17.61 -4.02 -13.03
N ALA A 328 16.53 -4.64 -12.54
CA ALA A 328 16.37 -4.93 -11.12
C ALA A 328 17.58 -5.71 -10.57
N VAL A 329 18.16 -5.21 -9.47
CA VAL A 329 19.32 -5.81 -8.79
C VAL A 329 18.92 -6.74 -7.64
N SER A 330 17.62 -6.90 -7.42
CA SER A 330 17.01 -7.89 -6.52
C SER A 330 15.84 -8.56 -7.25
N PRO A 331 15.54 -9.83 -6.94
CA PRO A 331 14.38 -10.52 -7.49
C PRO A 331 13.06 -9.91 -7.02
N HIS A 332 11.99 -10.19 -7.76
CA HIS A 332 10.63 -9.74 -7.44
C HIS A 332 9.93 -10.74 -6.52
N LEU A 333 9.05 -10.24 -5.65
CA LEU A 333 8.11 -11.03 -4.84
C LEU A 333 6.67 -10.54 -5.08
N TRP A 334 5.71 -11.40 -4.76
CA TRP A 334 4.30 -11.05 -4.66
C TRP A 334 3.92 -10.80 -3.20
N SER A 335 3.15 -9.75 -2.93
CA SER A 335 2.73 -9.38 -1.58
C SER A 335 1.24 -9.06 -1.54
N ILE A 336 0.56 -9.49 -0.48
CA ILE A 336 -0.82 -9.12 -0.15
C ILE A 336 -0.90 -8.53 1.25
N GLY A 337 -1.89 -7.66 1.50
CA GLY A 337 -2.20 -7.20 2.84
C GLY A 337 -2.97 -5.89 2.89
N MET A 338 -2.53 -4.99 3.77
CA MET A 338 -3.09 -3.66 3.97
C MET A 338 -1.93 -2.68 4.18
N TYR A 339 -1.44 -2.06 3.11
CA TYR A 339 -0.35 -1.08 3.13
C TYR A 339 -0.90 0.32 2.83
N LEU A 340 -1.13 1.08 3.90
CA LEU A 340 -1.60 2.46 3.86
C LEU A 340 -0.40 3.37 3.58
N TRP A 341 -0.26 3.80 2.33
CA TRP A 341 1.00 4.41 1.88
C TRP A 341 1.10 5.92 2.16
N ASN A 342 -0.03 6.59 2.34
CA ASN A 342 -0.08 7.99 2.79
C ASN A 342 0.15 8.10 4.30
N ASP A 343 -0.13 7.04 5.06
CA ASP A 343 -0.23 7.10 6.51
C ASP A 343 1.09 6.81 7.23
N THR A 344 1.43 7.72 8.15
CA THR A 344 2.65 7.66 8.99
C THR A 344 2.35 7.86 10.49
N THR A 345 1.08 8.06 10.85
CA THR A 345 0.60 8.34 12.21
C THR A 345 -0.58 7.42 12.56
N PRO A 346 -0.65 6.80 13.76
CA PRO A 346 -1.64 5.77 14.07
C PRO A 346 -3.11 6.21 13.91
N LEU A 347 -3.87 5.47 13.10
CA LEU A 347 -5.30 5.68 12.87
C LEU A 347 -6.14 5.10 14.01
N GLN A 348 -7.37 5.58 14.15
CA GLN A 348 -8.30 5.24 15.24
C GLN A 348 -9.33 4.17 14.83
N PHE A 349 -9.13 3.50 13.69
CA PHE A 349 -10.01 2.47 13.14
C PHE A 349 -9.20 1.32 12.54
N ASP A 350 -9.85 0.17 12.40
CA ASP A 350 -9.28 -1.03 11.81
C ASP A 350 -9.59 -1.10 10.30
N TYR A 351 -8.66 -1.61 9.50
CA TYR A 351 -8.86 -1.91 8.08
C TYR A 351 -8.30 -3.30 7.76
N PHE A 352 -9.18 -4.24 7.40
CA PHE A 352 -8.81 -5.62 7.05
C PHE A 352 -9.30 -6.01 5.66
N GLY A 353 -8.43 -6.69 4.92
CA GLY A 353 -8.78 -7.51 3.75
C GLY A 353 -8.88 -8.97 4.15
N TYR A 354 -10.03 -9.58 3.88
CA TYR A 354 -10.36 -10.98 4.15
C TYR A 354 -10.28 -11.76 2.84
N TRP A 355 -9.16 -12.47 2.64
CA TRP A 355 -8.85 -13.19 1.40
C TRP A 355 -9.43 -14.61 1.45
N LYS A 356 -10.53 -14.82 0.74
CA LYS A 356 -11.19 -16.12 0.54
C LYS A 356 -10.38 -16.99 -0.40
N ARG A 357 -9.98 -16.40 -1.54
CA ARG A 357 -9.02 -16.94 -2.51
C ARG A 357 -7.88 -15.95 -2.67
N ALA A 358 -6.65 -16.43 -2.71
CA ALA A 358 -5.48 -15.63 -3.04
C ALA A 358 -4.42 -16.56 -3.64
N ARG A 359 -4.56 -16.89 -4.93
CA ARG A 359 -3.71 -17.86 -5.63
C ARG A 359 -2.91 -17.17 -6.71
N MET A 360 -1.64 -17.55 -6.88
CA MET A 360 -0.91 -17.33 -8.13
C MET A 360 -0.87 -18.65 -8.91
N ILE A 361 -1.25 -18.59 -10.17
CA ILE A 361 -1.54 -19.74 -11.05
C ILE A 361 -0.65 -19.65 -12.28
N VAL A 362 -0.06 -20.79 -12.66
CA VAL A 362 0.52 -20.98 -13.99
C VAL A 362 -0.61 -21.42 -14.91
N PRO A 363 -0.95 -20.65 -15.95
CA PRO A 363 -1.95 -21.09 -16.92
C PRO A 363 -1.42 -22.27 -17.74
N ASN A 364 -2.33 -23.16 -18.15
CA ASN A 364 -2.07 -24.27 -19.07
C ASN A 364 -1.69 -23.77 -20.48
#